data_AF-A0A7W1C4W8-F1
#
_entry.id   AF-A0A7W1C4W8-F1
#
_cell.length_a   1.000
_cell.length_b   1.000
_cell.length_c   1.000
_cell.angle_alpha   90.00
_cell.angle_beta   90.00
_cell.angle_gamma   90.00
#
_symmetry.space_group_name_H-M   'P 1'
#
loop_
_entity.id
_entity.type
_entity.pdbx_description
1 polymer ?
#
loop_
_entity_poly.entity_id
_entity_poly.type
_entity_poly.pdbx_seq_one_letter_code
_entity_poly.pdbx_strand_id
1 'polypeptide(L)'
;MTDARSHVLPLGRLPAPDDRHLRRWSLTESTLPVKPTPVVLGINWYQAFDAPVLVGGSHWIGRGTSWGQLRGGHAVCLLPPSLVDTFDWWRFYDQGREGACVGYAATRMMTLLNRQRYDAPWLYHEARKVDDWAGENYSGTSVRAGMDVLRDQGHRAPLRPVSAAHGIAANRWATSVEDIAACLNPADPSRVLNAGYVRLLNSWGAWYPHLTRVPLEALHRLVFAEDGEATVVTDR
;
A
#
# COMPACT_ATOMS: atom_id res chain seq x y z
N MET A 1 -12.98 21.22 -18.96
CA MET A 1 -12.56 22.36 -18.10
C MET A 1 -13.66 22.55 -17.08
N THR A 2 -13.50 22.47 -15.76
CA THR A 2 -12.37 22.47 -14.83
C THR A 2 -12.97 22.02 -13.50
N ASP A 3 -12.46 20.97 -12.87
CA ASP A 3 -12.23 20.94 -11.42
C ASP A 3 -11.33 19.75 -11.12
N ALA A 4 -10.04 19.88 -11.45
CA ALA A 4 -9.02 19.05 -10.85
C ALA A 4 -8.98 19.44 -9.37
N ARG A 5 -9.76 18.73 -8.56
CA ARG A 5 -9.69 18.80 -7.10
C ARG A 5 -8.36 18.18 -6.67
N SER A 6 -7.27 18.90 -6.95
CA SER A 6 -6.01 18.68 -6.28
C SER A 6 -6.31 18.70 -4.79
N HIS A 7 -5.86 17.67 -4.07
CA HIS A 7 -5.84 17.76 -2.62
C HIS A 7 -4.91 18.94 -2.28
N VAL A 8 -5.48 20.12 -2.03
CA VAL A 8 -4.71 21.35 -1.72
C VAL A 8 -3.96 21.21 -0.39
N LEU A 9 -4.25 20.18 0.40
CA LEU A 9 -3.58 19.90 1.66
C LEU A 9 -2.35 18.99 1.44
N PRO A 10 -1.22 19.27 2.11
CA PRO A 10 -0.10 18.35 2.15
C PRO A 10 -0.57 17.02 2.73
N LEU A 11 -0.08 15.92 2.14
CA LEU A 11 -0.32 14.59 2.66
C LEU A 11 0.55 14.42 3.92
N GLY A 12 -0.04 13.97 5.04
CA GLY A 12 0.72 13.76 6.26
C GLY A 12 1.78 12.67 6.05
N ARG A 13 3.04 12.97 6.37
CA ARG A 13 4.10 11.97 6.52
C ARG A 13 4.84 12.25 7.79
N LEU A 14 4.84 11.27 8.68
CA LEU A 14 5.85 11.14 9.72
C LEU A 14 6.57 9.81 9.45
N PRO A 15 7.87 9.82 9.13
CA PRO A 15 8.61 8.58 9.02
C PRO A 15 8.60 7.86 10.38
N ALA A 16 8.79 6.54 10.38
CA ALA A 16 9.01 5.83 11.63
C ALA A 16 10.20 6.47 12.39
N PRO A 17 10.14 6.59 13.72
CA PRO A 17 11.22 7.19 14.50
C PRO A 17 12.53 6.40 14.43
N ASP A 18 12.44 5.14 14.00
CA ASP A 18 13.57 4.25 13.76
C ASP A 18 13.23 3.20 12.67
N ASP A 19 14.26 2.47 12.22
CA ASP A 19 14.18 1.39 11.24
C ASP A 19 14.33 -0.01 11.88
N ARG A 20 14.05 -0.16 13.20
CA ARG A 20 14.19 -1.45 13.89
C ARG A 20 13.27 -2.51 13.31
N HIS A 21 12.08 -2.15 12.85
CA HIS A 21 11.16 -3.12 12.23
C HIS A 21 11.71 -3.65 10.91
N LEU A 22 12.34 -2.80 10.11
CA LEU A 22 12.98 -3.19 8.86
C LEU A 22 14.15 -4.15 9.11
N ARG A 23 15.00 -3.84 10.10
CA ARG A 23 16.16 -4.69 10.43
C ARG A 23 15.80 -5.99 11.12
N ARG A 24 14.83 -5.97 12.04
CA ARG A 24 14.47 -7.14 12.85
C ARG A 24 13.55 -8.11 12.13
N TRP A 25 12.71 -7.59 11.25
CA TRP A 25 11.66 -8.34 10.57
C TRP A 25 11.77 -8.18 9.05
N SER A 26 12.99 -8.10 8.53
CA SER A 26 13.24 -8.14 7.10
C SER A 26 12.71 -9.43 6.50
N LEU A 27 12.28 -9.34 5.25
CA LEU A 27 11.96 -10.51 4.47
C LEU A 27 13.24 -11.32 4.24
N THR A 28 13.13 -12.63 4.42
CA THR A 28 14.19 -13.60 4.14
C THR A 28 13.61 -14.69 3.25
N GLU A 29 14.49 -15.46 2.59
CA GLU A 29 14.09 -16.61 1.79
C GLU A 29 13.17 -17.57 2.56
N SER A 30 13.47 -17.85 3.83
CA SER A 30 12.68 -18.73 4.71
C SER A 30 11.28 -18.20 5.04
N THR A 31 11.03 -16.91 4.82
CA THR A 31 9.76 -16.23 5.13
C THR A 31 9.03 -15.75 3.88
N LEU A 32 9.55 -16.05 2.69
CA LEU A 32 8.88 -15.70 1.44
C LEU A 32 7.53 -16.41 1.37
N PRO A 33 6.46 -15.70 0.97
CA PRO A 33 5.17 -16.34 0.79
C PRO A 33 5.24 -17.33 -0.38
N VAL A 34 4.62 -18.50 -0.21
CA VAL A 34 4.55 -19.53 -1.27
C VAL A 34 3.45 -19.25 -2.30
N LYS A 35 2.54 -18.31 -1.98
CA LYS A 35 1.43 -17.87 -2.85
C LYS A 35 1.60 -16.40 -3.23
N PRO A 36 1.10 -15.98 -4.41
CA PRO A 36 1.06 -14.57 -4.79
C PRO A 36 0.39 -13.71 -3.72
N THR A 37 1.15 -12.81 -3.13
CA THR A 37 0.75 -12.05 -1.95
C THR A 37 0.83 -10.54 -2.23
N PRO A 38 -0.22 -9.77 -1.98
CA PRO A 38 -0.18 -8.31 -2.14
C PRO A 38 0.82 -7.67 -1.18
N VAL A 39 1.43 -6.57 -1.60
CA VAL A 39 2.42 -5.81 -0.82
C VAL A 39 1.84 -4.43 -0.53
N VAL A 40 1.92 -3.97 0.72
CA VAL A 40 1.51 -2.62 1.09
C VAL A 40 2.74 -1.74 1.17
N LEU A 41 2.71 -0.63 0.45
CA LEU A 41 3.77 0.37 0.45
C LEU A 41 3.39 1.54 1.35
N GLY A 42 4.37 2.11 2.04
CA GLY A 42 4.35 3.48 2.56
C GLY A 42 5.45 4.27 1.86
N ILE A 43 5.08 5.28 1.06
CA ILE A 43 6.03 5.97 0.16
C ILE A 43 5.78 7.48 0.14
N ASN A 44 6.76 8.21 -0.35
CA ASN A 44 6.55 9.60 -0.77
C ASN A 44 5.55 9.68 -1.93
N TRP A 45 4.76 10.74 -1.93
CA TRP A 45 3.81 11.04 -2.98
C TRP A 45 4.12 12.38 -3.62
N TYR A 46 4.40 12.34 -4.92
CA TYR A 46 4.79 13.50 -5.70
C TYR A 46 3.62 14.08 -6.49
N GLN A 47 3.67 15.37 -6.78
CA GLN A 47 2.63 16.08 -7.54
C GLN A 47 2.26 15.38 -8.86
N ALA A 48 3.26 14.88 -9.61
CA ALA A 48 3.01 14.18 -10.86
C ALA A 48 2.18 12.89 -10.70
N PHE A 49 2.10 12.33 -9.48
CA PHE A 49 1.35 11.10 -9.24
C PHE A 49 -0.15 11.36 -9.10
N ASP A 50 -0.58 12.60 -8.89
CA ASP A 50 -2.00 12.96 -8.81
C ASP A 50 -2.75 12.80 -10.14
N ALA A 51 -2.01 12.85 -11.26
CA ALA A 51 -2.54 12.77 -12.60
C ALA A 51 -1.80 11.68 -13.40
N PRO A 52 -2.15 10.39 -13.20
CA PRO A 52 -1.53 9.30 -13.95
C PRO A 52 -1.67 9.49 -15.45
N VAL A 53 -0.60 9.20 -16.18
CA VAL A 53 -0.56 9.38 -17.63
C VAL A 53 -1.01 8.10 -18.32
N LEU A 54 -1.98 8.19 -19.23
CA LEU A 54 -2.42 7.07 -20.05
C LEU A 54 -1.44 6.83 -21.20
N VAL A 55 -0.76 5.67 -21.20
CA VAL A 55 0.18 5.27 -22.26
C VAL A 55 -0.02 3.79 -22.57
N GLY A 56 -0.21 3.47 -23.86
CA GLY A 56 -0.42 2.10 -24.31
C GLY A 56 -1.62 1.41 -23.66
N GLY A 57 -2.70 2.17 -23.40
CA GLY A 57 -3.91 1.68 -22.75
C GLY A 57 -3.78 1.42 -21.24
N SER A 58 -2.70 1.85 -20.59
CA SER A 58 -2.50 1.72 -19.14
C SER A 58 -2.15 3.06 -18.52
N HIS A 59 -2.60 3.30 -17.28
CA HIS A 59 -2.24 4.49 -16.52
C HIS A 59 -0.92 4.30 -15.80
N TRP A 60 -0.09 5.33 -15.77
CA TRP A 60 1.27 5.28 -15.21
C TRP A 60 1.54 6.45 -14.28
N ILE A 61 2.32 6.20 -13.23
CA ILE A 61 3.02 7.21 -12.44
C ILE A 61 4.50 6.84 -12.35
N GLY A 62 5.33 7.76 -11.85
CA GLY A 62 6.76 7.48 -11.63
C GLY A 62 7.58 7.33 -12.91
N ARG A 63 7.06 7.72 -14.08
CA ARG A 63 7.86 7.70 -15.32
C ARG A 63 8.77 8.93 -15.40
N GLY A 64 10.00 8.74 -15.86
CA GLY A 64 11.02 9.80 -15.92
C GLY A 64 11.59 10.13 -14.53
N THR A 65 12.48 11.12 -14.47
CA THR A 65 13.26 11.45 -13.26
C THR A 65 12.71 12.62 -12.45
N SER A 66 11.87 13.47 -13.04
CA SER A 66 11.26 14.63 -12.39
C SER A 66 9.77 14.43 -12.16
N TRP A 67 9.35 14.36 -10.89
CA TRP A 67 7.96 14.13 -10.49
C TRP A 67 7.31 15.38 -9.87
N GLY A 68 7.99 16.51 -9.92
CA GLY A 68 7.53 17.76 -9.30
C GLY A 68 7.73 17.78 -7.79
N GLN A 69 6.92 18.57 -7.10
CA GLN A 69 7.03 18.76 -5.65
C GLN A 69 6.58 17.53 -4.87
N LEU A 70 7.26 17.25 -3.76
CA LEU A 70 6.80 16.29 -2.76
C LEU A 70 5.52 16.86 -2.11
N ARG A 71 4.42 16.11 -2.19
CA ARG A 71 3.15 16.46 -1.54
C ARG A 71 3.03 15.87 -0.14
N GLY A 72 3.78 14.82 0.17
CA GLY A 72 3.79 14.16 1.47
C GLY A 72 3.90 12.64 1.36
N GLY A 73 3.26 11.91 2.27
CA GLY A 73 3.27 10.44 2.30
C GLY A 73 1.98 9.83 1.77
N HIS A 74 2.07 8.63 1.20
CA HIS A 74 0.89 7.86 0.79
C HIS A 74 1.12 6.36 0.96
N ALA A 75 0.04 5.64 1.22
CA ALA A 75 0.06 4.19 1.27
C ALA A 75 -0.78 3.58 0.14
N VAL A 76 -0.23 2.55 -0.50
CA VAL A 76 -0.87 1.87 -1.65
C VAL A 76 -0.68 0.36 -1.54
N CYS A 77 -1.58 -0.40 -2.16
CA CYS A 77 -1.47 -1.86 -2.24
C CYS A 77 -1.01 -2.27 -3.64
N LEU A 78 0.07 -3.04 -3.75
CA LEU A 78 0.50 -3.66 -4.99
C LEU A 78 -0.32 -4.94 -5.25
N LEU A 79 -0.76 -5.11 -6.49
CA LEU A 79 -1.59 -6.22 -6.95
C LEU A 79 -0.73 -7.30 -7.63
N PRO A 80 -0.64 -8.52 -7.07
CA PRO A 80 -0.02 -9.67 -7.73
C PRO A 80 -0.59 -9.91 -9.14
N PRO A 81 0.22 -10.26 -10.16
CA PRO A 81 -0.25 -10.48 -11.53
C PRO A 81 -1.43 -11.46 -11.65
N SER A 82 -1.42 -12.52 -10.85
CA SER A 82 -2.41 -13.60 -10.86
C SER A 82 -3.67 -13.32 -10.05
N LEU A 83 -3.68 -12.27 -9.22
CA LEU A 83 -4.87 -11.87 -8.47
C LEU A 83 -5.70 -10.85 -9.25
N VAL A 84 -7.02 -10.91 -8.99
CA VAL A 84 -8.00 -10.01 -9.59
C VAL A 84 -8.62 -9.14 -8.52
N ASP A 85 -8.58 -7.84 -8.78
CA ASP A 85 -9.34 -6.83 -8.07
C ASP A 85 -10.60 -6.46 -8.86
N THR A 86 -11.76 -6.46 -8.22
CA THR A 86 -13.03 -6.21 -8.91
C THR A 86 -13.34 -4.72 -8.98
N PHE A 87 -14.10 -4.33 -10.00
CA PHE A 87 -14.63 -2.97 -10.13
C PHE A 87 -15.46 -2.56 -8.90
N ASP A 88 -16.22 -3.50 -8.34
CA ASP A 88 -16.99 -3.26 -7.12
C ASP A 88 -16.13 -2.97 -5.90
N TRP A 89 -14.97 -3.64 -5.77
CA TRP A 89 -14.03 -3.34 -4.70
C TRP A 89 -13.35 -2.00 -4.89
N TRP A 90 -12.98 -1.65 -6.11
CA TRP A 90 -12.46 -0.32 -6.42
C TRP A 90 -13.45 0.79 -6.07
N ARG A 91 -14.73 0.63 -6.42
CA ARG A 91 -15.78 1.59 -6.05
C ARG A 91 -16.06 1.63 -4.56
N PHE A 92 -15.97 0.48 -3.87
CA PHE A 92 -16.21 0.38 -2.44
C PHE A 92 -15.10 1.05 -1.63
N TYR A 93 -13.85 0.93 -2.07
CA TYR A 93 -12.69 1.49 -1.38
C TYR A 93 -12.33 2.88 -1.91
N ASP A 94 -13.07 3.87 -1.42
CA ASP A 94 -12.80 5.30 -1.61
C ASP A 94 -12.58 5.96 -0.23
N GLN A 95 -11.37 6.48 0.01
CA GLN A 95 -10.99 7.19 1.23
C GLN A 95 -11.50 8.64 1.25
N GLY A 96 -12.05 9.12 0.13
CA GLY A 96 -12.52 10.48 -0.02
C GLY A 96 -11.41 11.49 0.29
N ARG A 97 -11.66 12.36 1.27
CA ARG A 97 -10.75 13.45 1.66
C ARG A 97 -9.91 13.15 2.90
N GLU A 98 -10.16 12.03 3.56
CA GLU A 98 -9.45 11.68 4.80
C GLU A 98 -8.07 11.12 4.48
N GLY A 99 -7.06 11.43 5.30
CA GLY A 99 -5.70 10.88 5.23
C GLY A 99 -5.60 9.39 5.58
N ALA A 100 -6.64 8.59 5.32
CA ALA A 100 -6.79 7.20 5.74
C ALA A 100 -6.06 6.18 4.85
N CYS A 101 -5.09 6.61 4.03
CA CYS A 101 -4.49 5.78 2.98
C CYS A 101 -3.93 4.45 3.50
N VAL A 102 -3.34 4.42 4.70
CA VAL A 102 -2.84 3.18 5.32
C VAL A 102 -3.96 2.18 5.58
N GLY A 103 -5.06 2.61 6.22
CA GLY A 103 -6.18 1.73 6.52
C GLY A 103 -6.79 1.15 5.23
N TYR A 104 -6.85 1.95 4.17
CA TYR A 104 -7.33 1.51 2.87
C TYR A 104 -6.35 0.56 2.17
N ALA A 105 -5.06 0.89 2.09
CA ALA A 105 -4.05 0.03 1.45
C ALA A 105 -3.95 -1.33 2.14
N ALA A 106 -3.86 -1.36 3.47
CA ALA A 106 -3.85 -2.59 4.26
C ALA A 106 -5.16 -3.38 4.12
N THR A 107 -6.30 -2.70 4.08
CA THR A 107 -7.60 -3.35 3.84
C THR A 107 -7.72 -3.96 2.44
N ARG A 108 -7.15 -3.31 1.42
CA ARG A 108 -7.10 -3.83 0.05
C ARG A 108 -6.30 -5.13 0.00
N MET A 109 -5.15 -5.18 0.68
CA MET A 109 -4.36 -6.40 0.86
C MET A 109 -5.20 -7.51 1.51
N MET A 110 -5.86 -7.22 2.65
CA MET A 110 -6.69 -8.21 3.34
C MET A 110 -7.89 -8.68 2.51
N THR A 111 -8.47 -7.79 1.70
CA THR A 111 -9.56 -8.14 0.76
C THR A 111 -9.08 -9.11 -0.31
N LEU A 112 -7.90 -8.89 -0.87
CA LEU A 112 -7.32 -9.77 -1.87
C LEU A 112 -6.98 -11.14 -1.29
N LEU A 113 -6.44 -11.19 -0.07
CA LEU A 113 -6.08 -12.43 0.64
C LEU A 113 -7.30 -13.25 1.07
N ASN A 114 -8.28 -12.61 1.69
CA ASN A 114 -9.43 -13.29 2.30
C ASN A 114 -10.67 -13.32 1.38
N ARG A 115 -10.59 -12.68 0.21
CA ARG A 115 -11.67 -12.57 -0.78
C ARG A 115 -12.98 -12.00 -0.23
N GLN A 116 -12.91 -11.12 0.77
CA GLN A 116 -14.06 -10.45 1.37
C GLN A 116 -13.78 -8.98 1.69
N ARG A 117 -14.84 -8.15 1.78
CA ARG A 117 -14.71 -6.74 2.11
C ARG A 117 -14.46 -6.53 3.60
N TYR A 118 -13.75 -5.45 3.92
CA TYR A 118 -13.52 -5.00 5.29
C TYR A 118 -13.73 -3.49 5.44
N ASP A 119 -13.78 -3.06 6.69
CA ASP A 119 -13.97 -1.68 7.09
C ASP A 119 -12.62 -0.94 7.14
N ALA A 120 -12.24 -0.29 6.04
CA ALA A 120 -10.98 0.43 5.94
C ALA A 120 -10.87 1.64 6.90
N PRO A 121 -11.92 2.47 7.09
CA PRO A 121 -11.90 3.53 8.11
C PRO A 121 -11.64 3.00 9.52
N TRP A 122 -12.23 1.86 9.90
CA TRP A 122 -11.94 1.24 11.20
C TRP A 122 -10.46 0.94 11.38
N LEU A 123 -9.83 0.27 10.42
CA LEU A 123 -8.41 -0.08 10.52
C LEU A 123 -7.54 1.18 10.62
N TYR A 124 -7.85 2.22 9.87
CA TYR A 124 -7.17 3.51 9.99
C TYR A 124 -7.29 4.11 11.40
N HIS A 125 -8.51 4.17 11.95
CA HIS A 125 -8.71 4.76 13.27
C HIS A 125 -8.09 3.95 14.41
N GLU A 126 -8.04 2.63 14.32
CA GLU A 126 -7.32 1.81 15.29
C GLU A 126 -5.80 1.97 15.14
N ALA A 127 -5.28 2.03 13.91
CA ALA A 127 -3.86 2.22 13.66
C ALA A 127 -3.35 3.54 14.26
N ARG A 128 -4.14 4.62 14.14
CA ARG A 128 -3.83 5.92 14.78
C ARG A 128 -3.63 5.86 16.29
N LYS A 129 -4.23 4.89 17.00
CA LYS A 129 -4.12 4.77 18.45
C LYS A 129 -2.83 4.12 18.90
N VAL A 130 -2.23 3.28 18.05
CA VAL A 130 -1.01 2.52 18.33
C VAL A 130 0.20 3.05 17.57
N ASP A 131 -0.01 4.06 16.72
CA ASP A 131 1.05 4.75 16.00
C ASP A 131 2.07 5.37 16.95
N ASP A 132 3.35 5.34 16.55
CA ASP A 132 4.44 5.95 17.32
C ASP A 132 4.21 7.47 17.53
N TRP A 133 3.40 8.09 16.65
CA TRP A 133 3.04 9.51 16.68
C TRP A 133 1.60 9.74 17.17
N ALA A 134 1.03 8.83 17.95
CA ALA A 134 -0.34 8.94 18.46
C ALA A 134 -0.56 10.26 19.22
N GLY A 135 -1.62 10.99 18.84
CA GLY A 135 -1.98 12.28 19.45
C GLY A 135 -1.30 13.51 18.83
N GLU A 136 -0.36 13.34 17.89
CA GLU A 136 0.21 14.45 17.16
C GLU A 136 -0.76 15.05 16.12
N ASN A 137 -0.58 16.33 15.82
CA ASN A 137 -1.41 17.06 14.86
C ASN A 137 -0.97 16.77 13.41
N TYR A 138 -1.10 15.51 12.99
CA TYR A 138 -0.95 15.11 11.58
C TYR A 138 -2.12 14.23 11.11
N SER A 139 -2.38 14.30 9.80
CA SER A 139 -3.43 13.51 9.14
C SER A 139 -2.79 12.26 8.53
N GLY A 140 -2.86 11.13 9.23
CA GLY A 140 -2.30 9.87 8.78
C GLY A 140 -2.03 8.88 9.92
N THR A 141 -1.35 7.80 9.56
CA THR A 141 -0.74 6.78 10.43
C THR A 141 0.35 6.07 9.61
N SER A 142 1.18 5.24 10.24
CA SER A 142 2.24 4.43 9.63
C SER A 142 1.70 3.09 9.15
N VAL A 143 2.30 2.53 8.09
CA VAL A 143 1.96 1.18 7.63
C VAL A 143 2.23 0.15 8.71
N ARG A 144 3.29 0.37 9.50
CA ARG A 144 3.61 -0.41 10.70
C ARG A 144 2.43 -0.51 11.67
N ALA A 145 1.85 0.61 12.09
CA ALA A 145 0.70 0.63 12.99
C ALA A 145 -0.51 -0.10 12.40
N GLY A 146 -0.75 0.04 11.09
CA GLY A 146 -1.77 -0.73 10.38
C GLY A 146 -1.55 -2.24 10.47
N MET A 147 -0.30 -2.70 10.35
CA MET A 147 0.04 -4.11 10.48
C MET A 147 -0.02 -4.59 11.95
N ASP A 148 0.32 -3.75 12.93
CA ASP A 148 0.20 -4.06 14.37
C ASP A 148 -1.27 -4.34 14.74
N VAL A 149 -2.22 -3.50 14.32
CA VAL A 149 -3.66 -3.75 14.54
C VAL A 149 -4.11 -5.06 13.93
N LEU A 150 -3.68 -5.35 12.69
CA LEU A 150 -4.04 -6.61 12.02
C LEU A 150 -3.46 -7.85 12.72
N ARG A 151 -2.33 -7.71 13.43
CA ARG A 151 -1.76 -8.78 14.25
C ARG A 151 -2.53 -8.98 15.55
N ASP A 152 -2.73 -7.89 16.28
CA ASP A 152 -3.17 -7.97 17.67
C ASP A 152 -4.69 -8.11 17.78
N GLN A 153 -5.43 -7.48 16.87
CA GLN A 153 -6.90 -7.41 16.92
C GLN A 153 -7.54 -8.16 15.75
N GLY A 154 -6.87 -8.19 14.60
CA GLY A 154 -7.39 -8.69 13.35
C GLY A 154 -8.14 -7.63 12.54
N HIS A 155 -9.23 -8.02 11.87
CA HIS A 155 -9.98 -7.09 11.02
C HIS A 155 -11.49 -7.16 11.22
N ARG A 156 -12.16 -6.07 10.85
CA ARG A 156 -13.60 -5.86 10.94
C ARG A 156 -14.25 -5.92 9.55
N ALA A 157 -15.08 -6.93 9.32
CA ALA A 157 -15.97 -6.92 8.15
C ALA A 157 -17.07 -5.85 8.34
N PRO A 158 -17.63 -5.25 7.28
CA PRO A 158 -18.67 -4.23 7.41
C PRO A 158 -19.85 -4.72 8.26
N LEU A 159 -20.26 -3.92 9.25
CA LEU A 159 -21.36 -4.23 10.17
C LEU A 159 -21.15 -5.48 11.04
N ARG A 160 -19.91 -5.96 11.17
CA ARG A 160 -19.55 -7.10 12.04
C ARG A 160 -18.61 -6.66 13.17
N PRO A 161 -18.52 -7.42 14.27
CA PRO A 161 -17.45 -7.25 15.24
C PRO A 161 -16.06 -7.46 14.62
N VAL A 162 -15.03 -6.92 15.27
CA VAL A 162 -13.64 -7.27 14.97
C VAL A 162 -13.40 -8.76 15.23
N SER A 163 -12.55 -9.38 14.41
CA SER A 163 -12.17 -10.78 14.57
C SER A 163 -10.69 -11.00 14.26
N ALA A 164 -9.98 -11.63 15.19
CA ALA A 164 -8.60 -12.07 15.01
C ALA A 164 -8.45 -13.04 13.83
N ALA A 165 -9.48 -13.84 13.53
CA ALA A 165 -9.48 -14.75 12.39
C ALA A 165 -9.42 -14.03 11.03
N HIS A 166 -9.75 -12.73 10.99
CA HIS A 166 -9.60 -11.90 9.80
C HIS A 166 -8.26 -11.16 9.73
N GLY A 167 -7.40 -11.34 10.74
CA GLY A 167 -6.10 -10.71 10.87
C GLY A 167 -4.96 -11.44 10.16
N ILE A 168 -3.76 -11.18 10.65
CA ILE A 168 -2.51 -11.82 10.24
C ILE A 168 -1.75 -12.24 11.49
N ALA A 169 -1.03 -13.36 11.46
CA ALA A 169 -0.11 -13.77 12.50
C ALA A 169 1.28 -13.12 12.31
N ALA A 170 1.67 -12.84 11.06
CA ALA A 170 2.98 -12.27 10.76
C ALA A 170 3.01 -11.47 9.45
N ASN A 171 3.85 -10.44 9.45
CA ASN A 171 4.33 -9.74 8.26
C ASN A 171 5.86 -9.60 8.29
N ARG A 172 6.44 -9.29 7.14
CA ARG A 172 7.86 -8.94 6.98
C ARG A 172 7.99 -7.74 6.04
N TRP A 173 9.19 -7.17 6.01
CA TRP A 173 9.49 -5.98 5.24
C TRP A 173 10.45 -6.31 4.11
N ALA A 174 10.03 -6.09 2.87
CA ALA A 174 10.88 -6.25 1.70
C ALA A 174 12.02 -5.23 1.75
N THR A 175 13.21 -5.67 1.34
CA THR A 175 14.44 -4.88 1.34
C THR A 175 14.99 -4.60 -0.06
N SER A 176 14.35 -5.18 -1.07
CA SER A 176 14.72 -5.02 -2.48
C SER A 176 13.51 -5.08 -3.40
N VAL A 177 13.69 -4.70 -4.67
CA VAL A 177 12.64 -4.87 -5.69
C VAL A 177 12.41 -6.35 -5.99
N GLU A 178 13.46 -7.16 -5.89
CA GLU A 178 13.45 -8.61 -6.05
C GLU A 178 12.58 -9.27 -4.98
N ASP A 179 12.67 -8.82 -3.73
CA ASP A 179 11.80 -9.27 -2.64
C ASP A 179 10.33 -9.00 -2.98
N ILE A 180 10.02 -7.78 -3.46
CA ILE A 180 8.65 -7.41 -3.87
C ILE A 180 8.20 -8.30 -5.04
N ALA A 181 9.04 -8.50 -6.04
CA ALA A 181 8.75 -9.36 -7.18
C ALA A 181 8.48 -10.81 -6.75
N ALA A 182 9.28 -11.33 -5.82
CA ALA A 182 9.12 -12.66 -5.25
C ALA A 182 7.82 -12.81 -4.47
N CYS A 183 7.36 -11.77 -3.78
CA CYS A 183 6.06 -11.78 -3.10
C CYS A 183 4.89 -11.76 -4.09
N LEU A 184 4.99 -10.93 -5.13
CA LEU A 184 3.92 -10.75 -6.12
C LEU A 184 3.78 -11.96 -7.05
N ASN A 185 4.86 -12.70 -7.32
CA ASN A 185 4.81 -13.93 -8.10
C ASN A 185 5.87 -14.96 -7.64
N PRO A 186 5.64 -15.68 -6.53
CA PRO A 186 6.65 -16.58 -5.95
C PRO A 186 7.08 -17.71 -6.88
N ALA A 187 6.20 -18.16 -7.78
CA ALA A 187 6.51 -19.22 -8.73
C ALA A 187 7.45 -18.77 -9.86
N ASP A 188 7.45 -17.47 -10.19
CA ASP A 188 8.31 -16.89 -11.23
C ASP A 188 8.49 -15.37 -11.02
N PRO A 189 9.38 -14.96 -10.10
CA PRO A 189 9.63 -13.55 -9.82
C PRO A 189 10.14 -12.80 -11.05
N SER A 190 10.85 -13.51 -11.94
CA SER A 190 11.42 -12.96 -13.18
C SER A 190 10.34 -12.38 -14.09
N ARG A 191 9.12 -12.91 -14.06
CA ARG A 191 7.98 -12.34 -14.82
C ARG A 191 7.63 -10.92 -14.39
N VAL A 192 7.74 -10.60 -13.10
CA VAL A 192 7.50 -9.23 -12.59
C VAL A 192 8.68 -8.34 -12.96
N LEU A 193 9.91 -8.84 -12.80
CA LEU A 193 11.13 -8.11 -13.14
C LEU A 193 11.19 -7.76 -14.63
N ASN A 194 10.95 -8.75 -15.51
CA ASN A 194 10.94 -8.59 -16.97
C ASN A 194 9.79 -7.70 -17.46
N ALA A 195 8.68 -7.62 -16.73
CA ALA A 195 7.62 -6.67 -17.05
C ALA A 195 8.08 -5.21 -16.83
N GLY A 196 9.05 -4.97 -15.95
CA GLY A 196 9.60 -3.65 -15.67
C GLY A 196 8.67 -2.72 -14.89
N TYR A 197 7.55 -3.23 -14.35
CA TYR A 197 6.63 -2.47 -13.52
C TYR A 197 5.86 -3.33 -12.52
N VAL A 198 5.32 -2.68 -11.49
CA VAL A 198 4.28 -3.23 -10.61
C VAL A 198 2.94 -2.54 -10.85
N ARG A 199 1.84 -3.21 -10.49
CA ARG A 199 0.48 -2.63 -10.52
C ARG A 199 0.11 -2.19 -9.11
N LEU A 200 -0.25 -0.92 -8.94
CA LEU A 200 -0.76 -0.38 -7.69
C LEU A 200 -2.29 -0.24 -7.74
N LEU A 201 -2.89 -0.41 -6.57
CA LEU A 201 -4.26 -0.12 -6.24
C LEU A 201 -4.27 1.14 -5.37
N ASN A 202 -4.91 2.20 -5.85
CA ASN A 202 -5.18 3.38 -5.05
C ASN A 202 -6.65 3.35 -4.60
N SER A 203 -6.95 4.05 -3.51
CA SER A 203 -8.28 4.12 -2.89
C SER A 203 -8.83 5.52 -2.88
N TRP A 204 -8.58 6.29 -3.95
CA TRP A 204 -9.14 7.62 -4.14
C TRP A 204 -10.49 7.63 -4.88
N GLY A 205 -11.11 6.46 -5.05
CA GLY A 205 -12.38 6.36 -5.78
C GLY A 205 -12.24 6.56 -7.29
N ALA A 206 -13.36 6.90 -7.94
CA ALA A 206 -13.52 6.79 -9.39
C ALA A 206 -12.77 7.84 -10.22
N TRP A 207 -12.27 8.91 -9.60
CA TRP A 207 -11.51 9.95 -10.31
C TRP A 207 -10.04 9.56 -10.54
N TYR A 208 -9.54 8.57 -9.79
CA TYR A 208 -8.21 8.02 -9.99
C TYR A 208 -8.32 6.63 -10.65
N PRO A 209 -7.44 6.25 -11.59
CA PRO A 209 -7.55 4.98 -12.28
C PRO A 209 -7.56 3.77 -11.34
N HIS A 210 -8.43 2.80 -11.64
CA HIS A 210 -8.54 1.52 -10.91
C HIS A 210 -7.20 0.81 -10.76
N LEU A 211 -6.44 0.71 -11.86
CA LEU A 211 -5.10 0.14 -11.90
C LEU A 211 -4.12 1.17 -12.46
N THR A 212 -3.02 1.39 -11.74
CA THR A 212 -1.93 2.26 -12.18
C THR A 212 -0.61 1.49 -12.14
N ARG A 213 0.26 1.69 -13.12
CA ARG A 213 1.57 1.06 -13.20
C ARG A 213 2.64 1.98 -12.62
N VAL A 214 3.61 1.39 -11.93
CA VAL A 214 4.81 2.06 -11.42
C VAL A 214 6.03 1.32 -11.98
N PRO A 215 6.94 1.99 -12.72
CA PRO A 215 8.19 1.39 -13.15
C PRO A 215 9.01 0.87 -11.97
N LEU A 216 9.75 -0.24 -12.14
CA LEU A 216 10.58 -0.79 -11.05
C LEU A 216 11.67 0.17 -10.59
N GLU A 217 12.22 0.99 -11.49
CA GLU A 217 13.17 2.06 -11.13
C GLU A 217 12.54 3.08 -10.19
N ALA A 218 11.30 3.50 -10.46
CA ALA A 218 10.57 4.42 -9.61
C ALA A 218 10.23 3.78 -8.26
N LEU A 219 9.82 2.51 -8.27
CA LEU A 219 9.56 1.74 -7.05
C LEU A 219 10.83 1.65 -6.20
N HIS A 220 11.99 1.34 -6.80
CA HIS A 220 13.26 1.27 -6.11
C HIS A 220 13.58 2.60 -5.42
N ARG A 221 13.45 3.71 -6.16
CA ARG A 221 13.67 5.04 -5.60
C ARG A 221 12.74 5.33 -4.43
N LEU A 222 11.43 5.16 -4.62
CA LEU A 222 10.41 5.50 -3.63
C LEU A 222 10.52 4.68 -2.34
N VAL A 223 10.86 3.39 -2.45
CA VAL A 223 10.91 2.48 -1.31
C VAL A 223 12.30 2.47 -0.68
N PHE A 224 13.36 2.30 -1.46
CA PHE A 224 14.69 1.99 -0.92
C PHE A 224 15.66 3.17 -0.94
N ALA A 225 15.40 4.23 -1.72
CA ALA A 225 16.26 5.42 -1.76
C ALA A 225 15.67 6.66 -1.06
N GLU A 226 14.38 6.65 -0.72
CA GLU A 226 13.67 7.79 -0.14
C GLU A 226 12.94 7.47 1.19
N ASP A 227 13.44 6.46 1.90
CA ASP A 227 12.92 6.00 3.20
C ASP A 227 11.43 5.62 3.14
N GLY A 228 11.05 4.94 2.05
CA GLY A 228 9.78 4.24 1.98
C GLY A 228 9.88 2.85 2.62
N GLU A 229 8.75 2.17 2.67
CA GLU A 229 8.68 0.83 3.25
C GLU A 229 7.68 -0.04 2.48
N ALA A 230 7.93 -1.35 2.47
CA ALA A 230 7.12 -2.32 1.76
C ALA A 230 6.88 -3.54 2.67
N THR A 231 5.65 -3.69 3.16
CA THR A 231 5.28 -4.83 4.02
C THR A 231 4.53 -5.89 3.24
N VAL A 232 4.76 -7.15 3.60
CA VAL A 232 4.09 -8.33 3.06
C VAL A 232 3.66 -9.26 4.19
N VAL A 233 2.49 -9.87 4.05
CA VAL A 233 1.98 -10.89 4.96
C VAL A 233 2.66 -12.23 4.65
N THR A 234 3.13 -12.95 5.68
CA THR A 234 3.96 -14.16 5.47
C THR A 234 3.39 -15.42 6.13
N ASP A 235 2.12 -15.40 6.54
CA ASP A 235 1.46 -16.48 7.26
C ASP A 235 0.38 -17.21 6.42
N ARG A 236 0.38 -17.05 5.09
CA ARG A 236 -0.69 -17.50 4.18
C ARG A 236 -0.25 -18.50 3.10
#